data_AF-A0A949QAX8-F1
#
_entry.id   AF-A0A949QAX8-F1
#
_cell.length_a   1.000
_cell.length_b   1.000
_cell.length_c   1.000
_cell.angle_alpha   90.00
_cell.angle_beta   90.00
_cell.angle_gamma   90.00
#
_symmetry.space_group_name_H-M   'P 1'
#
loop_
_entity.id
_entity.type
_entity.pdbx_description
1 polymer ?
#
loop_
_entity_poly.entity_id
_entity_poly.type
_entity_poly.pdbx_seq_one_letter_code
_entity_poly.pdbx_strand_id
1 'polypeptide(L)'
;MAGQVQMIYIDPPYGIKYGSNFQPFTNKRDVKDRSDADLTQEPEMIKAFRDTWELGIHSYLTYLRDRLLLAKDLLSESGSVFVQISDENLHHVREIMDEVFGASNYVALLIYKKTFGLVLQKQRAHQIQPALL
;
A
#
# COMPACT_ATOMS: atom_id res chain seq x y z
N MET A 1 -6.96 15.48 23.16
CA MET A 1 -7.64 14.32 22.57
C MET A 1 -6.75 13.07 22.50
N ALA A 2 -5.53 13.10 23.06
CA ALA A 2 -4.66 11.93 23.17
C ALA A 2 -5.29 10.84 24.07
N GLY A 3 -5.00 9.57 23.78
CA GLY A 3 -5.39 8.46 24.64
C GLY A 3 -6.86 8.00 24.60
N GLN A 4 -7.65 8.46 23.62
CA GLN A 4 -9.09 8.16 23.55
C GLN A 4 -9.45 7.10 22.50
N VAL A 5 -8.53 6.76 21.61
CA VAL A 5 -8.80 5.82 20.52
C VAL A 5 -8.59 4.38 20.98
N GLN A 6 -9.61 3.54 20.81
CA GLN A 6 -9.53 2.12 21.18
C GLN A 6 -8.88 1.26 20.08
N MET A 7 -9.13 1.59 18.82
CA MET A 7 -8.68 0.78 17.69
C MET A 7 -8.35 1.67 16.49
N ILE A 8 -7.20 1.40 15.87
CA ILE A 8 -6.77 2.03 14.62
C ILE A 8 -6.52 0.93 13.60
N TYR A 9 -7.04 1.11 12.39
CA TYR A 9 -6.75 0.23 11.24
C TYR A 9 -6.10 1.07 10.13
N ILE A 10 -4.95 0.63 9.62
CA ILE A 10 -4.16 1.34 8.61
C ILE A 10 -3.91 0.39 7.43
N ASP A 11 -4.29 0.82 6.23
CA ASP A 11 -3.97 0.15 4.96
C ASP A 11 -3.09 1.09 4.12
N PRO A 12 -1.79 1.21 4.44
CA PRO A 12 -0.90 2.12 3.73
C PRO A 12 -0.63 1.59 2.31
N PRO A 13 -0.20 2.45 1.37
CA PRO A 13 0.35 1.97 0.10
C PRO A 13 1.45 0.94 0.40
N TYR A 14 1.53 -0.16 -0.36
CA TYR A 14 2.38 -1.31 0.04
C TYR A 14 3.88 -1.11 -0.18
N GLY A 15 4.34 0.11 -0.52
CA GLY A 15 5.75 0.40 -0.75
C GLY A 15 6.37 -0.37 -1.92
N ILE A 16 5.52 -0.95 -2.77
CA ILE A 16 5.91 -1.65 -4.00
C ILE A 16 5.86 -0.64 -5.15
N LYS A 17 6.65 -0.83 -6.22
CA LYS A 17 6.56 0.00 -7.43
C LYS A 17 5.23 -0.25 -8.13
N TYR A 18 4.14 0.30 -7.61
CA TYR A 18 2.88 0.34 -8.32
C TYR A 18 2.98 1.44 -9.37
N GLY A 19 2.98 1.04 -10.65
CA GLY A 19 2.55 1.91 -11.74
C GLY A 19 1.05 2.18 -11.62
N SER A 20 0.65 2.79 -10.51
CA SER A 20 -0.73 3.06 -10.15
C SER A 20 -1.26 4.17 -11.07
N ASN A 21 -2.04 3.77 -12.07
CA ASN A 21 -2.85 4.66 -12.90
C ASN A 21 -4.13 5.09 -12.16
N PHE A 22 -4.05 5.46 -10.89
CA PHE A 22 -5.23 5.90 -10.16
C PHE A 22 -5.67 7.29 -10.67
N GLN A 23 -6.75 7.31 -11.45
CA GLN A 23 -7.42 8.53 -11.90
C GLN A 23 -8.58 8.85 -10.95
N PRO A 24 -8.52 9.94 -10.17
CA PRO A 24 -9.67 10.39 -9.38
C PRO A 24 -10.82 10.95 -10.26
N PHE A 25 -10.59 11.11 -11.57
CA PHE A 25 -11.59 11.61 -12.52
C PHE A 25 -11.79 10.61 -13.66
N THR A 26 -13.02 10.12 -13.81
CA THR A 26 -13.44 9.17 -14.86
C THR A 26 -13.51 9.78 -16.28
N ASN A 27 -13.06 11.03 -16.47
CA ASN A 27 -13.39 11.82 -17.65
C ASN A 27 -12.25 12.04 -18.67
N LYS A 28 -11.06 11.43 -18.50
CA LYS A 28 -9.97 11.52 -19.49
C LYS A 28 -9.23 10.20 -19.65
N ARG A 29 -9.31 9.61 -20.85
CA ARG A 29 -8.73 8.30 -21.20
C ARG A 29 -7.31 8.37 -21.78
N ASP A 30 -6.72 9.56 -21.88
CA ASP A 30 -5.39 9.78 -22.45
C ASP A 30 -4.46 10.41 -21.41
N VAL A 31 -3.32 9.75 -21.16
CA VAL A 31 -2.30 10.19 -20.19
C VAL A 31 -1.06 10.56 -20.99
N LYS A 32 -0.86 11.86 -21.26
CA LYS A 32 0.46 12.38 -21.61
C LYS A 32 1.10 12.93 -20.34
N ASP A 33 2.33 12.52 -20.12
CA ASP A 33 3.17 12.95 -19.02
C ASP A 33 3.22 14.49 -18.93
N ARG A 34 3.00 14.98 -17.69
CA ARG A 34 3.40 16.28 -17.10
C ARG A 34 2.47 17.49 -17.31
N SER A 35 2.00 18.04 -16.19
CA SER A 35 2.67 19.20 -15.58
C SER A 35 2.45 19.19 -14.05
N ASP A 36 3.48 19.52 -13.28
CA ASP A 36 3.41 19.59 -11.81
C ASP A 36 2.57 20.79 -11.31
N ALA A 37 2.06 21.61 -12.23
CA ALA A 37 1.29 22.81 -11.93
C ALA A 37 -0.23 22.57 -11.74
N ASP A 38 -0.75 21.39 -12.10
CA ASP A 38 -2.17 21.02 -11.90
C ASP A 38 -2.43 20.34 -10.54
N LEU A 39 -1.43 20.32 -9.65
CA LEU A 39 -1.51 19.72 -8.33
C LEU A 39 -2.24 20.65 -7.34
N THR A 40 -3.56 20.73 -7.47
CA THR A 40 -4.46 21.36 -6.49
C THR A 40 -4.72 20.47 -5.25
N GLN A 41 -4.01 19.35 -5.14
CA GLN A 41 -4.13 18.41 -4.01
C GLN A 41 -2.88 18.47 -3.12
N GLU A 42 -3.11 18.25 -1.82
CA GLU A 42 -2.07 18.24 -0.81
C GLU A 42 -0.91 17.30 -1.24
N PRO A 43 0.35 17.73 -1.11
CA PRO A 43 1.51 16.96 -1.58
C PRO A 43 1.61 15.55 -1.00
N GLU A 44 0.96 15.28 0.14
CA GLU A 44 0.85 13.93 0.72
C GLU A 44 0.01 12.97 -0.14
N MET A 45 -1.09 13.45 -0.72
CA MET A 45 -1.94 12.68 -1.61
C MET A 45 -1.12 12.24 -2.83
N ILE A 46 -0.39 13.15 -3.45
CA ILE A 46 0.42 12.88 -4.64
C ILE A 46 1.55 11.88 -4.36
N LYS A 47 2.19 11.98 -3.18
CA LYS A 47 3.20 11.01 -2.72
C LYS A 47 2.62 9.62 -2.48
N ALA A 48 1.42 9.53 -1.90
CA ALA A 48 0.72 8.26 -1.73
C ALA A 48 0.18 7.67 -3.04
N PHE A 49 -0.14 8.51 -4.04
CA PHE A 49 -0.78 8.06 -5.29
C PHE A 49 0.17 7.62 -6.40
N ARG A 50 1.34 8.24 -6.54
CA ARG A 50 2.28 7.89 -7.61
C ARG A 50 3.32 6.82 -7.21
N ASP A 51 3.38 6.44 -5.93
CA ASP A 51 4.44 5.57 -5.39
C ASP A 51 5.87 6.04 -5.82
N THR A 52 6.04 7.33 -6.10
CA THR A 52 7.33 7.94 -6.44
C THR A 52 8.05 8.30 -5.16
N TRP A 53 8.45 7.27 -4.41
CA TRP A 53 9.33 7.45 -3.27
C TRP A 53 10.72 7.84 -3.78
N GLU A 54 11.14 9.08 -3.54
CA GLU A 54 12.41 9.62 -4.05
C GLU A 54 13.63 8.76 -3.66
N LEU A 55 13.61 8.11 -2.48
CA LEU A 55 14.62 7.15 -2.02
C LEU A 55 14.11 5.69 -1.95
N GLY A 56 13.02 5.35 -2.64
CA GLY A 56 12.44 4.00 -2.60
C GLY A 56 11.90 3.62 -1.21
N ILE A 57 12.19 2.40 -0.76
CA ILE A 57 11.62 1.84 0.48
C ILE A 57 11.88 2.71 1.72
N HIS A 58 13.02 3.39 1.80
CA HIS A 58 13.36 4.23 2.96
C HIS A 58 12.37 5.39 3.14
N SER A 59 11.95 6.05 2.05
CA SER A 59 10.96 7.12 2.17
C SER A 59 9.60 6.60 2.60
N TYR A 60 9.22 5.39 2.16
CA TYR A 60 7.99 4.72 2.59
C TYR A 60 8.01 4.39 4.09
N LEU A 61 9.13 3.82 4.55
CA LEU A 61 9.32 3.48 5.95
C LEU A 61 9.28 4.72 6.86
N THR A 62 9.94 5.82 6.46
CA THR A 62 9.85 7.11 7.18
C THR A 62 8.41 7.63 7.22
N TYR A 63 7.71 7.61 6.09
CA TYR A 63 6.32 8.05 5.99
C TYR A 63 5.39 7.26 6.91
N LEU A 64 5.57 5.94 6.98
CA LEU A 64 4.76 5.06 7.83
C LEU A 64 5.10 5.28 9.31
N ARG A 65 6.38 5.41 9.64
CA ARG A 65 6.86 5.67 11.00
C ARG A 65 6.24 6.94 11.59
N ASP A 66 6.25 8.04 10.84
CA ASP A 66 5.69 9.32 11.30
C ASP A 66 4.19 9.20 11.64
N ARG A 67 3.45 8.41 10.85
CA ARG A 67 2.02 8.13 11.09
C ARG A 67 1.77 7.22 12.27
N LEU A 68 2.61 6.19 12.44
CA LEU A 68 2.51 5.28 13.59
C LEU A 68 2.81 6.00 14.91
N LEU A 69 3.74 6.97 14.91
CA LEU A 69 4.00 7.82 16.08
C LEU A 69 2.76 8.63 16.47
N LEU A 70 2.11 9.27 15.51
CA LEU A 70 0.86 10.00 15.76
C LEU A 70 -0.26 9.05 16.21
N ALA A 71 -0.36 7.87 15.59
CA ALA A 71 -1.33 6.85 15.98
C ALA A 71 -1.13 6.41 17.45
N LYS A 72 0.12 6.27 17.90
CA LYS A 72 0.46 5.94 19.28
C LYS A 72 -0.04 6.99 20.27
N ASP A 73 0.11 8.28 19.96
CA ASP A 73 -0.36 9.36 20.83
C ASP A 73 -1.90 9.40 20.96
N LEU A 74 -2.61 8.95 19.92
CA LEU A 74 -4.07 8.88 19.91
C LEU A 74 -4.62 7.64 20.62
N LEU A 75 -3.88 6.54 20.62
CA LEU A 75 -4.28 5.27 21.21
C LEU A 75 -4.39 5.35 22.74
N SER A 76 -5.47 4.78 23.27
CA SER A 76 -5.61 4.49 24.69
C SER A 76 -4.62 3.42 25.15
N GLU A 77 -4.41 3.29 26.46
CA GLU A 77 -3.47 2.31 27.05
C GLU A 77 -3.82 0.85 26.68
N SER A 78 -5.11 0.54 26.52
CA SER A 78 -5.60 -0.78 26.08
C SER A 78 -5.87 -0.85 24.57
N GLY A 79 -5.52 0.21 23.83
CA GLY A 79 -5.82 0.35 22.43
C GLY A 79 -5.00 -0.58 21.55
N SER A 80 -5.50 -0.87 20.35
CA SER A 80 -4.82 -1.73 19.38
C SER A 80 -4.69 -1.06 18.01
N VAL A 81 -3.59 -1.35 17.31
CA VAL A 81 -3.36 -0.91 15.94
C VAL A 81 -3.17 -2.12 15.04
N PHE A 82 -3.83 -2.09 13.89
CA PHE A 82 -3.73 -3.10 12.85
C PHE A 82 -3.21 -2.44 11.59
N VAL A 83 -2.13 -3.00 11.02
CA VAL A 83 -1.54 -2.53 9.78
C VAL A 83 -1.64 -3.65 8.75
N GLN A 84 -2.35 -3.39 7.65
CA GLN A 84 -2.44 -4.32 6.53
C GLN A 84 -1.27 -4.08 5.57
N ILE A 85 -0.49 -5.11 5.29
CA ILE A 85 0.60 -5.03 4.31
C ILE A 85 0.78 -6.35 3.56
N SER A 86 1.42 -6.27 2.40
CA SER A 86 1.87 -7.44 1.64
C SER A 86 3.16 -8.05 2.21
N ASP A 87 3.44 -9.28 1.80
CA ASP A 87 4.59 -10.08 2.26
C ASP A 87 5.94 -9.43 1.91
N GLU A 88 6.00 -8.59 0.89
CA GLU A 88 7.24 -7.98 0.37
C GLU A 88 7.93 -7.10 1.41
N ASN A 89 7.18 -6.25 2.11
CA ASN A 89 7.70 -5.26 3.07
C ASN A 89 7.31 -5.55 4.52
N LEU A 90 6.72 -6.72 4.79
CA LEU A 90 6.22 -7.10 6.11
C LEU A 90 7.30 -6.99 7.20
N HIS A 91 8.51 -7.47 6.91
CA HIS A 91 9.61 -7.51 7.86
C HIS A 91 10.08 -6.11 8.26
N HIS A 92 10.16 -5.17 7.31
CA HIS A 92 10.52 -3.79 7.61
C HIS A 92 9.43 -3.03 8.38
N VAL A 93 8.16 -3.23 8.03
CA VAL A 93 7.05 -2.63 8.80
C VAL A 93 6.99 -3.20 10.20
N ARG A 94 7.30 -4.49 10.36
CA ARG A 94 7.40 -5.14 11.67
C ARG A 94 8.47 -4.48 12.55
N GLU A 95 9.66 -4.20 12.00
CA GLU A 95 10.73 -3.50 12.72
C GLU A 95 10.28 -2.11 13.20
N ILE A 96 9.60 -1.35 12.37
CA ILE A 96 9.09 -0.01 12.72
C ILE A 96 8.00 -0.09 13.78
N MET A 97 7.09 -1.05 13.69
CA MET A 97 6.06 -1.25 14.71
C MET A 97 6.69 -1.59 16.06
N ASP A 98 7.75 -2.41 16.07
CA ASP A 98 8.50 -2.73 17.28
C ASP A 98 9.26 -1.52 17.83
N GLU A 99 9.77 -0.63 16.97
CA GLU A 99 10.38 0.64 17.39
C GLU A 99 9.34 1.58 18.02
N VAL A 100 8.16 1.74 17.40
CA VAL A 100 7.15 2.72 17.81
C VAL A 100 6.36 2.23 19.04
N PHE A 101 5.86 1.00 19.01
CA PHE A 101 4.98 0.46 20.04
C PHE A 101 5.72 -0.40 21.07
N GLY A 102 6.96 -0.81 20.80
CA GLY A 102 7.73 -1.71 21.65
C GLY A 102 7.48 -3.18 21.29
N ALA A 103 8.55 -3.96 21.17
CA ALA A 103 8.48 -5.37 20.78
C ALA A 103 7.63 -6.26 21.71
N SER A 104 7.53 -5.90 22.99
CA SER A 104 6.70 -6.62 23.98
C SER A 104 5.20 -6.47 23.75
N ASN A 105 4.78 -5.43 23.02
CA ASN A 105 3.37 -5.14 22.74
C ASN A 105 2.88 -5.78 21.45
N TYR A 106 3.71 -6.62 20.82
CA TYR A 106 3.27 -7.42 19.68
C TYR A 106 2.25 -8.47 20.10
N VAL A 107 1.14 -8.51 19.37
CA VAL A 107 0.06 -9.46 19.62
C VAL A 107 0.10 -10.62 18.64
N ALA A 108 -0.06 -10.36 17.34
CA ALA A 108 -0.13 -11.40 16.31
C ALA A 108 0.08 -10.87 14.89
N LEU A 109 0.44 -11.77 13.97
CA LEU A 109 0.39 -11.56 12.53
C LEU A 109 -0.85 -12.29 11.97
N LEU A 110 -1.74 -11.53 11.32
CA LEU A 110 -2.94 -12.07 10.71
C LEU A 110 -2.71 -12.33 9.22
N ILE A 111 -2.71 -13.61 8.83
CA ILE A 111 -2.53 -14.02 7.43
C ILE A 111 -3.91 -14.15 6.77
N TYR A 112 -4.15 -13.39 5.72
CA TYR A 112 -5.38 -13.45 4.93
C TYR A 112 -5.08 -13.82 3.47
N LYS A 113 -5.78 -14.82 2.94
CA LYS A 113 -5.66 -15.25 1.55
C LYS A 113 -6.67 -14.51 0.68
N LYS A 114 -6.21 -13.63 -0.21
CA LYS A 114 -7.04 -13.01 -1.25
C LYS A 114 -7.46 -14.08 -2.28
N THR A 115 -8.71 -14.05 -2.72
CA THR A 115 -9.19 -14.92 -3.81
C THR A 115 -8.49 -14.53 -5.11
N PHE A 116 -7.65 -15.41 -5.64
CA PHE A 116 -7.07 -15.22 -6.98
C PHE A 116 -8.21 -15.39 -8.00
N GLY A 117 -8.59 -14.30 -8.68
CA GLY A 117 -9.50 -14.40 -9.81
C GLY A 117 -8.89 -15.36 -10.83
N LEU A 118 -9.60 -16.46 -11.12
CA LEU A 118 -9.17 -17.47 -12.08
C LEU A 118 -9.22 -16.83 -13.47
N VAL A 119 -8.14 -16.18 -13.90
CA VAL A 119 -8.02 -15.69 -15.26
C VAL A 119 -7.87 -16.92 -16.14
N LEU A 120 -8.97 -17.35 -16.76
CA LEU A 120 -8.95 -18.29 -17.87
C LEU A 120 -8.10 -17.65 -18.99
N GLN A 121 -6.81 -17.99 -19.05
CA GLN A 121 -6.04 -17.74 -20.26
C GLN A 121 -6.68 -18.58 -21.37
N LYS A 122 -7.39 -17.90 -22.26
CA LYS A 122 -7.88 -18.43 -23.52
C LYS A 122 -6.64 -18.86 -24.32
N GLN A 123 -6.26 -20.13 -24.23
CA GLN A 123 -5.26 -20.71 -25.12
C GLN A 123 -5.74 -20.44 -26.55
N ARG A 124 -5.02 -19.60 -27.30
CA ARG A 124 -5.21 -19.53 -28.75
C ARG A 124 -4.78 -20.89 -29.29
N ALA A 125 -5.76 -21.71 -29.65
CA ALA A 125 -5.53 -22.86 -30.50
C ALA A 125 -4.86 -22.36 -31.79
N HIS A 126 -3.57 -22.65 -31.97
CA HIS A 126 -2.96 -22.57 -33.28
C HIS A 126 -3.67 -23.59 -34.17
N GLN A 127 -4.40 -23.10 -35.17
CA GLN A 127 -4.78 -23.90 -36.33
C GLN A 127 -3.48 -24.43 -36.97
N ILE A 128 -3.22 -25.71 -36.79
CA ILE A 128 -2.35 -26.46 -37.68
C ILE A 128 -3.26 -26.99 -38.79
N GLN A 129 -3.15 -26.42 -39.99
CA GLN A 129 -3.74 -27.00 -41.19
C GLN A 129 -2.98 -28.29 -41.53
N PRO A 130 -3.65 -29.44 -41.73
CA PRO A 130 -2.98 -30.61 -42.26
C PRO A 130 -2.70 -30.40 -43.75
N ALA A 131 -1.41 -30.46 -44.12
CA ALA A 131 -1.00 -30.61 -45.51
C ALA A 131 -1.44 -32.00 -46.00
N LEU A 132 -2.31 -32.04 -47.00
CA LEU A 132 -2.56 -33.22 -47.81
C LEU A 132 -1.27 -33.61 -48.56
N LEU A 133 -0.99 -34.91 -48.60
CA LEU A 133 -0.16 -35.56 -49.61
C LEU A 133 -1.10 -36.32 -50.54
#